data_AF-A0A089YFU7-F1
#
_entry.id   AF-A0A089YFU7-F1
#
_cell.length_a   1.000
_cell.length_b   1.000
_cell.length_c   1.000
_cell.angle_alpha   90.00
_cell.angle_beta   90.00
_cell.angle_gamma   90.00
#
_symmetry.space_group_name_H-M   'P 1'
#
loop_
_entity.id
_entity.type
_entity.pdbx_description
1 polymer ?
#
loop_
_entity_poly.entity_id
_entity_poly.type
_entity_poly.pdbx_seq_one_letter_code
_entity_poly.pdbx_strand_id
1 'polypeptide(L)'
;MAMTEDDYREGLRGLMPPGPAFDPGLQPDVAQLLAGLAPELARVDQALDALQLEMNPATVDALLTDWEAYLGLPDACTVPGSQTVEQRRQAVIDKLTASGAPQVAYYKRRARQSGVVVTIDEFRPARVGPTVAGGFLYGGAWSWAWLASAPLAAYGTPQGAAMECRLRLEAPEYTDVEIGYGKAEAERIAAHVDQLFTAIHYVMPAAIAGLED
;
A
#
# COMPACT_ATOMS: atom_id res chain seq x y z
N MET A 1 -21.23 10.28 23.52
CA MET A 1 -20.67 11.28 24.44
C MET A 1 -20.79 10.67 25.81
N ALA A 2 -19.66 10.26 26.35
CA ALA A 2 -19.57 9.51 27.58
C ALA A 2 -20.14 10.32 28.74
N MET A 3 -20.87 9.62 29.60
CA MET A 3 -21.45 10.16 30.82
C MET A 3 -20.34 10.43 31.84
N THR A 4 -20.53 11.45 32.67
CA THR A 4 -19.56 11.80 33.71
C THR A 4 -19.74 10.92 34.95
N GLU A 5 -18.75 10.94 35.86
CA GLU A 5 -18.86 10.27 37.16
C GLU A 5 -20.11 10.73 37.94
N ASP A 6 -20.42 12.01 37.87
CA ASP A 6 -21.59 12.59 38.53
C ASP A 6 -22.90 12.06 37.94
N ASP A 7 -22.97 11.96 36.61
CA ASP A 7 -24.13 11.40 35.92
C ASP A 7 -24.35 9.93 36.31
N TYR A 8 -23.27 9.14 36.42
CA TYR A 8 -23.35 7.76 36.87
C TYR A 8 -23.74 7.64 38.34
N ARG A 9 -23.23 8.51 39.21
CA ARG A 9 -23.59 8.52 40.63
C ARG A 9 -25.08 8.81 40.82
N GLU A 10 -25.63 9.81 40.12
CA GLU A 10 -27.06 10.13 40.19
C GLU A 10 -27.92 9.05 39.52
N GLY A 11 -27.48 8.49 38.39
CA GLY A 11 -28.15 7.37 37.74
C GLY A 11 -28.23 6.14 38.65
N LEU A 12 -27.13 5.77 39.30
CA LEU A 12 -27.08 4.66 40.26
C LEU A 12 -28.02 4.88 41.45
N ARG A 13 -28.07 6.10 42.00
CA ARG A 13 -29.01 6.47 43.06
C ARG A 13 -30.46 6.32 42.61
N GLY A 14 -30.78 6.77 41.39
CA GLY A 14 -32.13 6.68 40.82
C GLY A 14 -32.59 5.25 40.50
N LEU A 15 -31.66 4.32 40.28
CA LEU A 15 -31.94 2.91 40.00
C LEU A 15 -32.11 2.05 41.27
N MET A 16 -31.89 2.61 42.45
CA MET A 16 -32.08 1.89 43.70
C MET A 16 -33.56 1.57 43.94
N PRO A 17 -33.88 0.40 44.53
CA PRO A 17 -35.24 0.11 44.93
C PRO A 17 -35.77 1.17 45.92
N PRO A 18 -37.07 1.50 45.88
CA PRO A 18 -37.63 2.45 46.83
C PRO A 18 -37.61 1.88 48.27
N GLY A 19 -37.34 2.75 49.26
CA GLY A 19 -37.46 2.43 50.68
C GLY A 19 -36.23 2.80 51.51
N PRO A 20 -36.35 2.81 52.86
CA PRO A 20 -35.32 3.34 53.76
C PRO A 20 -34.05 2.49 53.85
N ALA A 21 -34.09 1.23 53.40
CA ALA A 21 -32.92 0.37 53.32
C ALA A 21 -31.98 0.73 52.16
N PHE A 22 -32.46 1.50 51.17
CA PHE A 22 -31.72 1.85 49.96
C PHE A 22 -31.66 3.37 49.72
N ASP A 23 -32.26 4.16 50.61
CA ASP A 23 -32.20 5.62 50.59
C ASP A 23 -30.76 6.07 50.96
N PRO A 24 -30.00 6.67 50.02
CA PRO A 24 -28.64 7.13 50.27
C PRO A 24 -28.53 8.22 51.35
N GLY A 25 -29.63 8.93 51.63
CA GLY A 25 -29.70 9.91 52.71
C GLY A 25 -29.84 9.27 54.10
N LEU A 26 -30.36 8.05 54.17
CA LEU A 26 -30.53 7.28 55.40
C LEU A 26 -29.42 6.22 55.60
N GLN A 27 -28.77 5.80 54.51
CA GLN A 27 -27.78 4.73 54.50
C GLN A 27 -26.44 5.22 53.91
N PRO A 28 -25.51 5.72 54.74
CA PRO A 28 -24.24 6.28 54.26
C PRO A 28 -23.34 5.24 53.58
N ASP A 29 -23.37 3.98 54.03
CA ASP A 29 -22.56 2.90 53.44
C ASP A 29 -23.01 2.59 52.00
N VAL A 30 -24.33 2.64 51.75
CA VAL A 30 -24.90 2.49 50.41
C VAL A 30 -24.48 3.67 49.53
N ALA A 31 -24.60 4.90 50.04
CA ALA A 31 -24.16 6.08 49.31
C ALA A 31 -22.66 6.04 48.94
N GLN A 32 -21.82 5.55 49.85
CA GLN A 32 -20.38 5.40 49.63
C GLN A 32 -20.07 4.30 48.62
N LEU A 33 -20.77 3.17 48.67
CA LEU A 33 -20.65 2.10 47.68
C LEU A 33 -21.00 2.59 46.27
N LEU A 34 -22.13 3.29 46.12
CA LEU A 34 -22.54 3.84 44.82
C LEU A 34 -21.54 4.88 44.30
N ALA A 35 -21.02 5.74 45.18
CA ALA A 35 -19.97 6.69 44.84
C ALA A 35 -18.67 6.00 44.41
N GLY A 36 -18.32 4.85 45.00
CA GLY A 36 -17.14 4.07 44.60
C GLY A 36 -17.29 3.35 43.24
N LEU A 37 -18.52 3.02 42.83
CA LEU A 37 -18.80 2.38 41.55
C LEU A 37 -18.84 3.37 40.37
N ALA A 38 -19.29 4.60 40.61
CA ALA A 38 -19.48 5.60 39.57
C ALA A 38 -18.20 5.91 38.74
N PRO A 39 -16.99 6.06 39.32
CA PRO A 39 -15.77 6.31 38.57
C PRO A 39 -15.44 5.20 37.56
N GLU A 40 -15.63 3.93 37.93
CA GLU A 40 -15.34 2.81 37.03
C GLU A 40 -16.33 2.72 35.89
N LEU A 41 -17.62 3.02 36.13
CA LEU A 41 -18.62 3.10 35.06
C LEU A 41 -18.30 4.24 34.09
N ALA A 42 -17.95 5.42 34.60
CA ALA A 42 -17.51 6.55 33.77
C ALA A 42 -16.27 6.20 32.94
N ARG A 43 -15.30 5.50 33.53
CA ARG A 43 -14.09 5.05 32.83
C ARG A 43 -14.40 4.05 31.71
N VAL A 44 -15.31 3.11 31.95
CA VAL A 44 -15.75 2.15 30.92
C VAL A 44 -16.50 2.85 29.79
N ASP A 45 -17.38 3.80 30.10
CA ASP A 45 -18.14 4.54 29.08
C ASP A 45 -17.22 5.42 28.22
N GLN A 46 -16.23 6.07 28.82
CA GLN A 46 -15.18 6.78 28.09
C GLN A 46 -14.39 5.85 27.15
N ALA A 47 -14.08 4.63 27.60
CA ALA A 47 -13.40 3.64 26.78
C ALA A 47 -14.28 3.17 25.61
N LEU A 48 -15.61 3.01 25.82
CA LEU A 48 -16.56 2.66 24.76
C LEU A 48 -16.72 3.78 23.72
N ASP A 49 -16.76 5.04 24.15
CA ASP A 49 -16.78 6.18 23.24
C ASP A 49 -15.47 6.27 22.44
N ALA A 50 -14.31 6.04 23.08
CA ALA A 50 -13.03 6.00 22.39
C ALA A 50 -12.94 4.85 21.36
N LEU A 51 -13.56 3.69 21.65
CA LEU A 51 -13.60 2.54 20.76
C LEU A 51 -14.27 2.88 19.41
N GLN A 52 -15.18 3.86 19.35
CA GLN A 52 -15.78 4.30 18.09
C GLN A 52 -14.74 4.86 17.11
N LEU A 53 -13.68 5.51 17.63
CA LEU A 53 -12.57 6.00 16.82
C LEU A 53 -11.68 4.84 16.33
N GLU A 54 -11.59 3.77 17.10
CA GLU A 54 -10.83 2.56 16.76
C GLU A 54 -11.50 1.73 15.65
N MET A 55 -12.81 1.89 15.44
CA MET A 55 -13.55 1.25 14.35
C MET A 55 -13.20 1.81 12.97
N ASN A 56 -12.67 3.04 12.91
CA ASN A 56 -12.23 3.64 11.67
C ASN A 56 -10.71 3.42 11.48
N PRO A 57 -10.27 2.70 10.44
CA PRO A 57 -8.86 2.42 10.21
C PRO A 57 -7.99 3.67 9.99
N ALA A 58 -8.59 4.82 9.68
CA ALA A 58 -7.88 6.09 9.58
C ALA A 58 -7.50 6.68 10.96
N THR A 59 -8.23 6.32 12.02
CA THR A 59 -8.06 6.88 13.37
C THR A 59 -7.64 5.84 14.41
N VAL A 60 -7.62 4.56 14.05
CA VAL A 60 -7.27 3.44 14.94
C VAL A 60 -5.86 3.56 15.53
N ASP A 61 -5.71 3.32 16.82
CA ASP A 61 -4.41 3.29 17.50
C ASP A 61 -4.25 2.02 18.32
N ALA A 62 -5.11 1.83 19.32
CA ALA A 62 -5.05 0.67 20.22
C ALA A 62 -5.34 -0.64 19.48
N LEU A 63 -6.28 -0.65 18.53
CA LEU A 63 -6.68 -1.85 17.80
C LEU A 63 -5.91 -2.05 16.48
N LEU A 64 -4.87 -1.25 16.21
CA LEU A 64 -4.15 -1.32 14.93
C LEU A 64 -3.60 -2.73 14.64
N THR A 65 -3.07 -3.40 15.66
CA THR A 65 -2.53 -4.75 15.54
C THR A 65 -3.62 -5.78 15.20
N ASP A 66 -4.85 -5.61 15.70
CA ASP A 66 -5.96 -6.50 15.40
C ASP A 66 -6.45 -6.33 13.94
N TRP A 67 -6.48 -5.10 13.45
CA TRP A 67 -6.75 -4.82 12.03
C TRP A 67 -5.71 -5.44 11.11
N GLU A 68 -4.43 -5.33 11.47
CA GLU A 68 -3.34 -5.93 10.71
C GLU A 68 -3.44 -7.45 10.69
N ALA A 69 -3.68 -8.08 11.84
CA ALA A 69 -3.88 -9.52 11.92
C ALA A 69 -5.05 -9.99 11.06
N TYR A 70 -6.18 -9.27 11.10
CA TYR A 70 -7.35 -9.56 10.27
C TYR A 70 -7.05 -9.46 8.77
N LEU A 71 -6.21 -8.51 8.36
CA LEU A 71 -5.86 -8.26 6.97
C LEU A 71 -4.62 -9.01 6.48
N GLY A 72 -3.95 -9.78 7.35
CA GLY A 72 -2.70 -10.46 7.04
C GLY A 72 -1.53 -9.51 6.80
N LEU A 73 -1.46 -8.42 7.56
CA LEU A 73 -0.38 -7.44 7.55
C LEU A 73 0.57 -7.63 8.75
N PRO A 74 1.86 -7.28 8.63
CA PRO A 74 2.56 -6.90 7.40
C PRO A 74 2.66 -8.06 6.41
N ASP A 75 2.56 -7.76 5.11
CA ASP A 75 2.64 -8.76 4.05
C ASP A 75 4.09 -9.16 3.74
N ALA A 76 4.27 -10.19 2.88
CA ALA A 76 5.59 -10.67 2.48
C ALA A 76 6.46 -9.61 1.78
N CYS A 77 5.85 -8.55 1.25
CA CYS A 77 6.53 -7.45 0.58
C CYS A 77 6.89 -6.29 1.51
N THR A 78 6.69 -6.47 2.82
CA THR A 78 6.93 -5.46 3.84
C THR A 78 7.96 -5.99 4.83
N VAL A 79 9.00 -5.21 5.09
CA VAL A 79 10.02 -5.59 6.09
C VAL A 79 9.44 -5.34 7.48
N PRO A 80 9.39 -6.36 8.37
CA PRO A 80 8.86 -6.17 9.72
C PRO A 80 9.58 -5.05 10.47
N GLY A 81 8.81 -4.14 11.08
CA GLY A 81 9.34 -3.00 11.83
C GLY A 81 9.89 -1.84 10.99
N SER A 82 9.82 -1.89 9.66
CA SER A 82 10.29 -0.79 8.81
C SER A 82 9.29 0.36 8.66
N GLN A 83 8.06 0.21 9.16
CA GLN A 83 6.97 1.16 8.95
C GLN A 83 6.69 1.99 10.20
N THR A 84 6.31 3.26 10.00
CA THR A 84 5.74 4.09 11.07
C THR A 84 4.29 3.68 11.35
N VAL A 85 3.70 4.16 12.46
CA VAL A 85 2.29 3.91 12.80
C VAL A 85 1.36 4.43 11.70
N GLU A 86 1.65 5.60 11.14
CA GLU A 86 0.87 6.18 10.03
C GLU A 86 0.95 5.33 8.77
N GLN A 87 2.14 4.80 8.44
CA GLN A 87 2.32 3.92 7.28
C GLN A 87 1.57 2.58 7.47
N ARG A 88 1.52 2.06 8.70
CA ARG A 88 0.74 0.87 9.06
C ARG A 88 -0.77 1.11 8.90
N ARG A 89 -1.29 2.24 9.41
CA ARG A 89 -2.69 2.66 9.18
C ARG A 89 -3.00 2.78 7.68
N GLN A 90 -2.11 3.40 6.91
CA GLN A 90 -2.29 3.52 5.47
C GLN A 90 -2.30 2.15 4.78
N ALA A 91 -1.45 1.20 5.20
CA ALA A 91 -1.45 -0.16 4.67
C ALA A 91 -2.78 -0.89 4.93
N VAL A 92 -3.37 -0.73 6.11
CA VAL A 92 -4.71 -1.24 6.45
C VAL A 92 -5.76 -0.64 5.51
N ILE A 93 -5.77 0.68 5.33
CA ILE A 93 -6.71 1.37 4.42
C ILE A 93 -6.54 0.91 2.98
N ASP A 94 -5.29 0.83 2.51
CA ASP A 94 -4.95 0.40 1.15
C ASP A 94 -5.42 -1.04 0.91
N LYS A 95 -5.30 -1.93 1.90
CA LYS A 95 -5.76 -3.32 1.79
C LYS A 95 -7.29 -3.42 1.79
N LEU A 96 -7.98 -2.66 2.64
CA LEU A 96 -9.46 -2.61 2.68
C LEU A 96 -10.08 -2.02 1.42
N THR A 97 -9.41 -1.05 0.81
CA THR A 97 -9.87 -0.37 -0.41
C THR A 97 -9.33 -1.01 -1.70
N ALA A 98 -8.50 -2.05 -1.59
CA ALA A 98 -7.98 -2.78 -2.72
C ALA A 98 -9.13 -3.50 -3.46
N SER A 99 -9.39 -3.08 -4.69
CA SER A 99 -10.40 -3.72 -5.55
C SER A 99 -9.92 -4.99 -6.24
N GLY A 100 -8.60 -5.21 -6.33
CA GLY A 100 -8.02 -6.31 -7.11
C GLY A 100 -8.38 -6.26 -8.60
N ALA A 101 -8.82 -5.10 -9.11
CA ALA A 101 -9.31 -4.98 -10.47
C ALA A 101 -8.16 -5.22 -11.47
N PRO A 102 -8.37 -6.01 -12.55
CA PRO A 102 -7.34 -6.36 -13.53
C PRO A 102 -7.05 -5.21 -14.52
N GLN A 103 -7.13 -3.96 -14.06
CA GLN A 103 -6.92 -2.77 -14.87
C GLN A 103 -5.49 -2.27 -14.68
N VAL A 104 -4.78 -1.96 -15.77
CA VAL A 104 -3.42 -1.37 -15.73
C VAL A 104 -3.32 -0.16 -14.81
N ALA A 105 -4.37 0.68 -14.75
CA ALA A 105 -4.41 1.84 -13.85
C ALA A 105 -4.33 1.46 -12.36
N TYR A 106 -4.88 0.32 -11.95
CA TYR A 106 -4.77 -0.20 -10.59
C TYR A 106 -3.30 -0.50 -10.25
N TYR A 107 -2.61 -1.26 -11.09
CA TYR A 107 -1.21 -1.64 -10.89
C TYR A 107 -0.25 -0.43 -10.92
N LYS A 108 -0.51 0.56 -11.78
CA LYS A 108 0.23 1.84 -11.73
C LYS A 108 0.07 2.57 -10.40
N ARG A 109 -1.12 2.51 -9.77
CA ARG A 109 -1.34 3.08 -8.43
C ARG A 109 -0.59 2.28 -7.35
N ARG A 110 -0.62 0.95 -7.40
CA ARG A 110 0.13 0.08 -6.47
C ARG A 110 1.64 0.34 -6.51
N ALA A 111 2.20 0.53 -7.71
CA ALA A 111 3.60 0.91 -7.85
C ALA A 111 3.89 2.29 -7.23
N ARG A 112 3.03 3.28 -7.48
CA ARG A 112 3.17 4.63 -6.91
C ARG A 112 3.10 4.65 -5.39
N GLN A 113 2.29 3.78 -4.77
CA GLN A 113 2.25 3.63 -3.31
C GLN A 113 3.58 3.15 -2.73
N SER A 114 4.39 2.42 -3.53
CA SER A 114 5.75 2.04 -3.15
C SER A 114 6.79 3.14 -3.45
N GLY A 115 6.36 4.30 -3.96
CA GLY A 115 7.21 5.44 -4.30
C GLY A 115 7.80 5.39 -5.71
N VAL A 116 7.39 4.45 -6.56
CA VAL A 116 7.94 4.30 -7.92
C VAL A 116 6.85 4.52 -8.97
N VAL A 117 7.14 5.36 -9.96
CA VAL A 117 6.25 5.56 -11.11
C VAL A 117 6.65 4.60 -12.21
N VAL A 118 5.72 3.75 -12.64
CA VAL A 118 5.94 2.80 -13.73
C VAL A 118 5.05 3.10 -14.94
N THR A 119 5.57 2.77 -16.12
CA THR A 119 4.73 2.54 -17.30
C THR A 119 4.48 1.04 -17.42
N ILE A 120 3.32 0.65 -17.91
CA ILE A 120 2.99 -0.75 -18.14
C ILE A 120 2.60 -0.87 -19.60
N ASP A 121 3.34 -1.69 -20.33
CA ASP A 121 3.08 -2.00 -21.72
C ASP A 121 2.30 -3.30 -21.83
N GLU A 122 1.25 -3.27 -22.64
CA GLU A 122 0.45 -4.44 -22.99
C GLU A 122 0.84 -4.88 -24.40
N PHE A 123 1.05 -6.18 -24.58
CA PHE A 123 1.45 -6.74 -25.86
C PHE A 123 0.26 -7.37 -26.59
N ARG A 124 0.42 -7.49 -27.91
CA ARG A 124 -0.60 -8.11 -28.77
C ARG A 124 0.06 -8.96 -29.85
N PRO A 125 -0.58 -10.05 -30.28
CA PRO A 125 -0.09 -10.87 -31.37
C PRO A 125 0.09 -10.05 -32.65
N ALA A 126 1.09 -10.39 -33.45
CA ALA A 126 1.29 -9.77 -34.75
C ALA A 126 0.06 -9.97 -35.65
N ARG A 127 -0.41 -8.88 -36.27
CA ARG A 127 -1.57 -8.88 -37.17
C ARG A 127 -1.28 -7.98 -38.36
N VAL A 128 -1.82 -8.35 -39.53
CA VAL A 128 -1.74 -7.50 -40.73
C VAL A 128 -2.46 -6.18 -40.47
N GLY A 129 -1.80 -5.05 -40.76
CA GLY A 129 -2.29 -3.70 -40.54
C GLY A 129 -1.59 -2.98 -39.37
N PRO A 130 -1.78 -3.41 -38.11
CA PRO A 130 -1.17 -2.75 -36.95
C PRO A 130 0.33 -3.01 -36.74
N THR A 131 0.90 -4.03 -37.39
CA THR A 131 2.33 -4.38 -37.28
C THR A 131 3.17 -3.56 -38.26
N VAL A 132 4.36 -3.11 -37.82
CA VAL A 132 5.31 -2.33 -38.60
C VAL A 132 6.56 -3.14 -38.95
N ALA A 133 7.17 -2.87 -40.11
CA ALA A 133 8.43 -3.50 -40.51
C ALA A 133 9.55 -3.12 -39.52
N GLY A 134 10.37 -4.09 -39.12
CA GLY A 134 11.41 -3.93 -38.10
C GLY A 134 10.91 -4.02 -36.65
N GLY A 135 9.61 -4.13 -36.42
CA GLY A 135 9.04 -4.36 -35.08
C GLY A 135 9.14 -5.84 -34.65
N PHE A 136 9.13 -6.07 -33.33
CA PHE A 136 9.11 -7.42 -32.78
C PHE A 136 7.76 -8.11 -33.04
N LEU A 137 7.81 -9.41 -33.35
CA LEU A 137 6.63 -10.22 -33.64
C LEU A 137 6.24 -11.04 -32.40
N TYR A 138 5.26 -10.55 -31.66
CA TYR A 138 4.73 -11.24 -30.48
C TYR A 138 3.77 -12.38 -30.86
N GLY A 139 3.86 -13.49 -30.13
CA GLY A 139 2.97 -14.64 -30.25
C GLY A 139 1.67 -14.48 -29.45
N GLY A 140 0.80 -15.49 -29.50
CA GLY A 140 -0.51 -15.51 -28.83
C GLY A 140 -0.45 -15.28 -27.32
N ALA A 141 0.53 -15.87 -26.64
CA ALA A 141 0.68 -15.80 -25.19
C ALA A 141 0.96 -14.38 -24.65
N TRP A 142 1.49 -13.49 -25.49
CA TRP A 142 1.86 -12.14 -25.09
C TRP A 142 0.66 -11.24 -24.79
N SER A 143 -0.55 -11.62 -25.20
CA SER A 143 -1.78 -10.91 -24.79
C SER A 143 -1.99 -10.88 -23.28
N TRP A 144 -1.33 -11.76 -22.55
CA TRP A 144 -1.39 -11.82 -21.09
C TRP A 144 -0.04 -11.53 -20.44
N ALA A 145 0.93 -10.99 -21.18
CA ALA A 145 2.18 -10.52 -20.62
C ALA A 145 2.14 -9.00 -20.50
N TRP A 146 2.56 -8.47 -19.36
CA TRP A 146 2.74 -7.05 -19.12
C TRP A 146 4.20 -6.77 -18.79
N LEU A 147 4.74 -5.69 -19.37
CA LEU A 147 6.04 -5.16 -18.98
C LEU A 147 5.85 -3.89 -18.15
N ALA A 148 6.04 -3.99 -16.84
CA ALA A 148 6.10 -2.84 -15.95
C ALA A 148 7.51 -2.24 -15.98
N SER A 149 7.66 -1.13 -16.71
CA SER A 149 8.93 -0.41 -16.84
C SER A 149 9.06 0.65 -15.74
N ALA A 150 10.08 0.49 -14.90
CA ALA A 150 10.49 1.44 -13.87
C ALA A 150 11.74 2.24 -14.29
N PRO A 151 11.96 3.44 -13.71
CA PRO A 151 13.18 4.20 -13.93
C PRO A 151 14.42 3.42 -13.48
N LEU A 152 15.54 3.60 -14.18
CA LEU A 152 16.80 2.94 -13.81
C LEU A 152 17.23 3.28 -12.37
N ALA A 153 16.97 4.50 -11.91
CA ALA A 153 17.28 4.94 -10.55
C ALA A 153 16.54 4.17 -9.44
N ALA A 154 15.44 3.48 -9.77
CA ALA A 154 14.73 2.64 -8.81
C ALA A 154 15.38 1.26 -8.64
N TYR A 155 16.27 0.86 -9.55
CA TYR A 155 16.93 -0.44 -9.51
C TYR A 155 17.81 -0.58 -8.26
N GLY A 156 17.64 -1.67 -7.51
CA GLY A 156 18.38 -1.95 -6.27
C GLY A 156 17.97 -1.10 -5.06
N THR A 157 16.96 -0.24 -5.19
CA THR A 157 16.43 0.56 -4.07
C THR A 157 15.37 -0.22 -3.27
N PRO A 158 15.16 0.10 -1.98
CA PRO A 158 14.07 -0.49 -1.19
C PRO A 158 12.68 -0.26 -1.83
N GLN A 159 12.47 0.92 -2.43
CA GLN A 159 11.23 1.28 -3.12
C GLN A 159 11.02 0.42 -4.37
N GLY A 160 12.07 0.21 -5.17
CA GLY A 160 12.04 -0.67 -6.33
C GLY A 160 11.75 -2.13 -5.95
N ALA A 161 12.44 -2.65 -4.94
CA ALA A 161 12.21 -4.01 -4.44
C ALA A 161 10.78 -4.20 -3.89
N ALA A 162 10.27 -3.24 -3.13
CA ALA A 162 8.91 -3.27 -2.60
C ALA A 162 7.85 -3.21 -3.71
N MET A 163 8.07 -2.36 -4.72
CA MET A 163 7.22 -2.27 -5.91
C MET A 163 7.18 -3.59 -6.67
N GLU A 164 8.35 -4.16 -6.98
CA GLU A 164 8.47 -5.41 -7.74
C GLU A 164 7.80 -6.58 -7.02
N CYS A 165 8.06 -6.74 -5.72
CA CYS A 165 7.38 -7.76 -4.92
C CYS A 165 5.86 -7.60 -5.00
N ARG A 166 5.35 -6.39 -4.85
CA ARG A 166 3.91 -6.12 -4.79
C ARG A 166 3.21 -6.35 -6.12
N LEU A 167 3.81 -5.90 -7.23
CA LEU A 167 3.26 -6.10 -8.57
C LEU A 167 3.22 -7.58 -8.95
N ARG A 168 4.23 -8.37 -8.55
CA ARG A 168 4.24 -9.82 -8.78
C ARG A 168 3.27 -10.56 -7.86
N LEU A 169 3.20 -10.19 -6.58
CA LEU A 169 2.29 -10.82 -5.61
C LEU A 169 0.81 -10.59 -5.97
N GLU A 170 0.49 -9.40 -6.48
CA GLU A 170 -0.88 -9.02 -6.83
C GLU A 170 -1.19 -9.21 -8.32
N ALA A 171 -0.29 -9.85 -9.07
CA ALA A 171 -0.48 -10.11 -10.49
C ALA A 171 -1.83 -10.80 -10.74
N PRO A 172 -2.58 -10.40 -11.77
CA PRO A 172 -3.81 -11.10 -12.15
C PRO A 172 -3.50 -12.57 -12.44
N GLU A 173 -4.43 -13.48 -12.15
CA GLU A 173 -4.22 -14.95 -12.24
C GLU A 173 -3.66 -15.43 -13.58
N TYR A 174 -4.03 -14.78 -14.69
CA TYR A 174 -3.59 -15.16 -16.03
C TYR A 174 -2.59 -14.18 -16.65
N THR A 175 -2.14 -13.16 -15.91
CA THR A 175 -1.27 -12.12 -16.45
C THR A 175 0.12 -12.19 -15.84
N ASP A 176 1.11 -12.48 -16.67
CA ASP A 176 2.52 -12.44 -16.28
C ASP A 176 2.99 -10.97 -16.24
N VAL A 177 3.32 -10.48 -15.04
CA VAL A 177 3.83 -9.12 -14.86
C VAL A 177 5.35 -9.19 -14.73
N GLU A 178 6.04 -8.80 -15.80
CA GLU A 178 7.50 -8.70 -15.85
C GLU A 178 7.95 -7.27 -15.55
N ILE A 179 9.03 -7.14 -14.78
CA ILE A 179 9.53 -5.84 -14.33
C ILE A 179 10.80 -5.53 -15.12
N GLY A 180 10.82 -4.39 -15.79
CA GLY A 180 12.00 -3.87 -16.48
C GLY A 180 12.47 -2.57 -15.83
N TYR A 181 13.78 -2.35 -15.78
CA TYR A 181 14.37 -1.10 -15.31
C TYR A 181 15.12 -0.41 -16.45
N GLY A 182 14.95 0.90 -16.58
CA GLY A 182 15.74 1.71 -17.51
C GLY A 182 15.34 1.60 -18.99
N LYS A 183 14.05 1.38 -19.26
CA LYS A 183 13.53 1.29 -20.64
C LYS A 183 13.86 2.54 -21.46
N ALA A 184 13.73 3.73 -20.88
CA ALA A 184 14.03 4.99 -21.57
C ALA A 184 15.51 5.11 -21.97
N GLU A 185 16.42 4.64 -21.11
CA GLU A 185 17.84 4.58 -21.39
C GLU A 185 18.16 3.58 -22.50
N ALA A 186 17.53 2.41 -22.47
CA ALA A 186 17.68 1.39 -23.51
C ALA A 186 17.20 1.89 -24.88
N GLU A 187 16.02 2.53 -24.94
CA GLU A 187 15.47 3.13 -26.17
C GLU A 187 16.38 4.23 -26.71
N ARG A 188 16.93 5.09 -25.83
CA ARG A 188 17.89 6.14 -26.22
C ARG A 188 19.17 5.56 -26.81
N ILE A 189 19.72 4.49 -26.21
CA ILE A 189 20.93 3.83 -26.72
C ILE A 189 20.62 3.16 -28.06
N ALA A 190 19.50 2.43 -28.16
CA ALA A 190 19.07 1.75 -29.38
C ALA A 190 18.97 2.70 -30.58
N ALA A 191 18.46 3.91 -30.37
CA ALA A 191 18.36 4.93 -31.42
C ALA A 191 19.71 5.42 -31.99
N HIS A 192 20.83 5.18 -31.28
CA HIS A 192 22.18 5.62 -31.67
C HIS A 192 23.12 4.46 -32.00
N VAL A 193 22.62 3.20 -32.04
CA VAL A 193 23.46 2.02 -32.26
C VAL A 193 24.23 2.10 -33.57
N ASP A 194 23.60 2.53 -34.66
CA ASP A 194 24.28 2.64 -35.96
C ASP A 194 25.41 3.69 -35.95
N GLN A 195 25.22 4.79 -35.22
CA GLN A 195 26.25 5.82 -35.05
C GLN A 195 27.43 5.28 -34.23
N LEU A 196 27.15 4.56 -33.14
CA LEU A 196 28.16 3.92 -32.31
C LEU A 196 28.93 2.84 -33.09
N PHE A 197 28.20 1.98 -33.82
CA PHE A 197 28.79 0.95 -34.67
C PHE A 197 29.70 1.59 -35.72
N THR A 198 29.22 2.62 -36.41
CA THR A 198 30.02 3.34 -37.40
C THR A 198 31.26 3.96 -36.76
N ALA A 199 31.14 4.66 -35.63
CA ALA A 199 32.28 5.29 -34.96
C ALA A 199 33.36 4.30 -34.51
N ILE A 200 32.97 3.13 -33.99
CA ILE A 200 33.90 2.08 -33.56
C ILE A 200 34.59 1.43 -34.76
N HIS A 201 33.85 1.20 -35.85
CA HIS A 201 34.36 0.52 -37.05
C HIS A 201 34.87 1.49 -38.12
N TYR A 202 34.94 2.78 -37.82
CA TYR A 202 35.50 3.78 -38.72
C TYR A 202 37.02 3.64 -38.76
N VAL A 203 37.50 2.72 -39.59
CA VAL A 203 38.90 2.66 -39.98
C VAL A 203 39.11 3.79 -40.99
N MET A 204 39.73 4.89 -40.56
CA MET A 204 40.24 5.89 -41.50
C MET A 204 41.17 5.16 -42.49
N PRO A 205 40.94 5.25 -43.81
CA PRO A 205 41.93 4.76 -44.78
C PRO A 205 43.28 5.39 -44.46
N ALA A 206 44.36 4.60 -44.46
CA ALA A 206 45.69 5.06 -44.06
C ALA A 206 46.14 6.32 -44.83
N ALA A 207 45.75 6.42 -46.11
CA ALA A 207 45.89 7.59 -46.97
C ALA A 207 45.33 8.92 -46.40
N ILE A 208 44.26 8.89 -45.59
CA ILE A 208 43.66 10.08 -44.98
C ILE A 208 44.24 10.34 -43.58
N ALA A 209 44.73 9.31 -42.90
CA ALA A 209 45.35 9.41 -41.58
C ALA A 209 46.82 9.91 -41.61
N GLY A 210 47.40 10.10 -42.81
CA GLY A 210 48.81 10.49 -42.96
C GLY A 210 49.79 9.41 -42.49
N LEU A 211 49.37 8.14 -42.55
CA LEU A 211 50.13 6.97 -42.09
C LEU A 211 50.69 6.13 -43.25
N GLU A 212 50.59 6.61 -44.49
CA GLU A 212 51.27 6.03 -45.66
C GLU A 212 52.57 6.82 -45.89
N ASP A 213 53.71 6.12 -45.89
CA ASP A 213 55.04 6.65 -46.27
C ASP A 213 55.10 7.00 -47.77
#